data_AF-A0A7C2ZZS6-F1
#
_entry.id   AF-A0A7C2ZZS6-F1
#
_cell.length_a   1.000
_cell.length_b   1.000
_cell.length_c   1.000
_cell.angle_alpha   90.00
_cell.angle_beta   90.00
_cell.angle_gamma   90.00
#
_symmetry.space_group_name_H-M   'P 1'
#
loop_
_entity.id
_entity.type
_entity.pdbx_description
1 polymer ?
#
loop_
_entity_poly.entity_id
_entity_poly.type
_entity_poly.pdbx_seq_one_letter_code
_entity_poly.pdbx_strand_id
1 'polypeptide(L)' 'MFVLLLEIDVTPGTEKIVFEKLAAFPEIVESYLVTGGHDIIAIVETESMERVFEVVMNVRRLKEVVKT' A
#
# COMPACT_ATOMS: atom_id res chain seq x y z
N MET A 1 0.91 -5.83 18.07
CA MET A 1 1.37 -4.78 17.15
C MET A 1 2.17 -5.46 16.07
N PHE A 2 1.63 -5.43 14.86
CA PHE A 2 2.22 -6.04 13.67
C PHE A 2 2.59 -4.91 12.73
N VAL A 3 3.78 -5.01 12.14
CA VAL A 3 4.29 -4.04 11.17
C VAL A 3 4.63 -4.82 9.91
N LEU A 4 4.10 -4.39 8.77
CA LEU A 4 4.37 -4.97 7.46
C LEU A 4 4.87 -3.88 6.52
N LEU A 5 5.97 -4.14 5.84
CA LEU A 5 6.39 -3.36 4.69
C LEU A 5 5.69 -3.92 3.45
N LEU A 6 4.90 -3.08 2.78
CA LEU A 6 4.12 -3.43 1.60
C LEU A 6 4.75 -2.76 0.37
N GLU A 7 5.26 -3.58 -0.54
CA GLU A 7 5.73 -3.15 -1.86
C GLU A 7 4.54 -3.15 -2.82
N ILE A 8 4.40 -2.13 -3.67
CA ILE A 8 3.22 -1.98 -4.53
C ILE A 8 3.69 -1.60 -5.95
N ASP A 9 3.24 -2.39 -6.92
CA ASP A 9 3.33 -2.09 -8.34
C ASP A 9 1.97 -1.60 -8.84
N VAL A 10 1.98 -0.53 -9.61
CA VAL A 10 0.77 0.11 -10.13
C VAL A 10 0.80 0.18 -11.65
N THR A 11 -0.32 0.59 -12.23
CA THR A 11 -0.37 0.86 -13.67
C THR A 11 0.49 2.09 -13.96
N PRO A 12 1.37 2.07 -14.97
CA PRO A 12 2.22 3.22 -15.27
C PRO A 12 1.44 4.53 -15.45
N GLY A 13 1.91 5.61 -14.83
CA GLY A 13 1.28 6.92 -14.85
C GLY A 13 0.16 7.11 -13.81
N THR A 14 -0.07 6.12 -12.93
CA THR A 14 -1.07 6.19 -11.86
C THR A 14 -0.47 6.19 -10.45
N GLU A 15 0.85 6.26 -10.34
CA GLU A 15 1.60 6.15 -9.09
C GLU A 15 1.13 7.20 -8.07
N LYS A 16 1.02 8.46 -8.52
CA LYS A 16 0.55 9.56 -7.67
C LYS A 16 -0.89 9.36 -7.19
N ILE A 17 -1.77 8.80 -8.04
CA ILE A 17 -3.18 8.55 -7.71
C ILE A 17 -3.27 7.49 -6.61
N VAL A 18 -2.52 6.39 -6.75
CA VAL A 18 -2.49 5.35 -5.72
C VAL A 18 -1.90 5.88 -4.42
N PHE A 19 -0.78 6.59 -4.49
CA PHE A 19 -0.14 7.23 -3.34
C PHE A 19 -1.12 8.11 -2.53
N GLU A 20 -1.88 8.96 -3.21
CA GLU A 20 -2.91 9.79 -2.57
C GLU A 20 -4.06 8.97 -1.96
N LYS A 21 -4.46 7.86 -2.60
CA LYS A 21 -5.49 6.95 -2.06
C LYS A 21 -5.00 6.18 -0.84
N LEU A 22 -3.71 5.86 -0.73
CA LEU A 22 -3.15 5.16 0.43
C LEU A 22 -3.30 5.98 1.72
N ALA A 23 -3.29 7.31 1.64
CA ALA A 23 -3.52 8.18 2.80
C ALA A 23 -4.92 8.06 3.42
N ALA A 24 -5.89 7.43 2.73
CA ALA A 24 -7.21 7.14 3.28
C ALA A 24 -7.25 5.91 4.20
N PHE A 25 -6.18 5.12 4.24
CA PHE A 25 -6.06 3.95 5.10
C PHE A 25 -5.35 4.33 6.39
N PRO A 26 -6.04 4.38 7.54
CA PRO A 26 -5.42 4.79 8.81
C PRO A 26 -4.32 3.84 9.28
N GLU A 27 -4.34 2.58 8.83
CA GLU A 27 -3.31 1.58 9.12
C GLU A 27 -2.02 1.80 8.31
N ILE A 28 -2.05 2.64 7.26
CA ILE A 28 -0.86 3.00 6.49
C ILE A 28 -0.25 4.26 7.11
N VAL A 29 0.74 4.06 7.99
CA VAL A 29 1.36 5.16 8.76
C VAL A 29 2.32 5.98 7.91
N GLU A 30 2.98 5.34 6.94
CA GLU A 30 3.90 5.99 6.00
C GLU A 30 3.77 5.35 4.62
N SER A 31 3.96 6.16 3.58
CA SER A 31 4.14 5.66 2.22
C SER A 31 5.08 6.57 1.45
N TYR A 32 5.76 5.99 0.45
CA TYR A 32 6.76 6.68 -0.36
C TYR A 32 6.64 6.27 -1.82
N LEU A 33 6.60 7.26 -2.71
CA LEU A 33 6.89 7.05 -4.13
C LEU A 33 8.39 6.76 -4.26
N VAL A 34 8.74 5.62 -4.82
CA VAL A 34 10.13 5.19 -4.96
C VAL A 34 10.47 4.92 -6.40
N THR A 35 11.76 4.98 -6.71
CA THR A 35 12.30 4.53 -7.99
C THR A 35 12.93 3.16 -7.79
N GLY A 36 12.60 2.17 -8.61
CA GLY A 36 13.22 0.85 -8.48
C GLY A 36 12.37 -0.27 -9.07
N GLY A 37 12.41 -1.44 -8.41
CA GLY A 37 11.60 -2.60 -8.80
C GLY A 37 10.12 -2.51 -8.45
N HIS A 38 9.74 -1.48 -7.68
CA HIS A 38 8.38 -1.18 -7.24
C HIS A 38 8.13 0.32 -7.34
N ASP A 39 6.86 0.72 -7.39
CA ASP A 39 6.46 2.11 -7.55
C ASP A 39 6.22 2.80 -6.20
N ILE A 40 5.70 2.05 -5.22
CA ILE A 40 5.37 2.56 -3.88
C ILE A 40 5.82 1.57 -2.82
N ILE A 41 6.38 2.08 -1.72
CA ILE A 41 6.58 1.33 -0.47
C ILE A 41 5.70 1.96 0.61
N ALA A 42 4.93 1.13 1.31
CA ALA A 42 4.06 1.55 2.41
C ALA A 42 4.37 0.77 3.70
N ILE A 43 4.25 1.43 4.84
CA ILE A 43 4.35 0.80 6.16
C ILE A 43 2.93 0.64 6.70
N VAL A 44 2.53 -0.60 6.95
CA VAL A 44 1.25 -0.96 7.54
C VAL A 44 1.45 -1.33 9.00
N GLU A 45 0.75 -0.66 9.90
CA GLU A 45 0.74 -0.96 11.34
C GLU A 45 -0.67 -1.35 11.81
N THR A 46 -0.78 -2.51 12.47
CA THR A 46 -2.06 -3.00 12.99
C THR A 46 -1.92 -3.71 14.33
N GLU A 47 -3.04 -3.98 14.97
CA GLU A 47 -3.15 -4.74 16.21
C GLU A 47 -3.02 -6.26 16.02
N SER A 48 -3.40 -6.78 14.84
CA SER A 48 -3.43 -8.22 14.52
C SER A 48 -3.03 -8.53 13.07
N MET A 49 -2.60 -9.78 12.82
CA MET A 49 -2.25 -10.25 11.47
C MET A 49 -3.48 -10.34 10.55
N GLU A 50 -4.65 -10.66 11.10
CA GLU A 50 -5.92 -10.64 10.38
C GLU A 50 -6.21 -9.24 9.82
N ARG A 51 -5.95 -8.20 10.61
CA ARG A 51 -6.12 -6.81 10.17
C ARG A 51 -5.12 -6.43 9.07
N VAL A 52 -3.86 -6.90 9.15
CA VAL A 52 -2.88 -6.72 8.06
C VAL A 52 -3.42 -7.29 6.76
N PHE A 53 -3.94 -8.52 6.80
CA PHE A 53 -4.50 -9.17 5.63
C PHE A 53 -5.67 -8.37 5.03
N GLU A 54 -6.59 -7.88 5.85
CA GLU A 54 -7.69 -7.03 5.39
C GLU A 54 -7.22 -5.74 4.72
N VAL A 55 -6.24 -5.04 5.31
CA VAL A 55 -5.68 -3.80 4.75
C VAL A 55 -5.04 -4.08 3.39
N VAL A 56 -4.18 -5.09 3.29
CA VAL A 56 -3.54 -5.48 2.02
C VAL A 56 -4.59 -5.84 0.97
N MET A 57 -5.62 -6.60 1.33
CA MET A 57 -6.69 -6.95 0.39
C MET A 57 -7.50 -5.74 -0.07
N ASN A 58 -7.68 -4.72 0.77
CA ASN A 58 -8.34 -3.48 0.38
C ASN A 58 -7.46 -2.63 -0.54
N VAL A 59 -6.14 -2.56 -0.29
CA VAL A 59 -5.18 -1.92 -1.20
C VAL A 59 -5.19 -2.61 -2.58
N ARG A 60 -5.22 -3.94 -2.62
CA ARG A 60 -5.31 -4.73 -3.87
C ARG A 60 -6.62 -4.53 -4.65
N ARG A 61 -7.65 -3.93 -4.04
CA ARG A 61 -8.90 -3.58 -4.73
C ARG A 61 -8.85 -2.22 -5.43
N LEU A 62 -7.82 -1.41 -5.17
CA LEU A 62 -7.61 -0.18 -5.94
C LEU A 62 -7.34 -0.57 -7.40
N LYS A 63 -8.14 -0.01 -8.31
CA LYS A 63 -8.15 -0.38 -9.74
C LYS A 63 -6.76 -0.30 -10.37
N GLU A 64 -5.95 0.64 -9.92
CA GLU A 64 -4.63 0.94 -10.46
C GLU A 64 -3.53 0.02 -9.94
N VAL A 65 -3.76 -0.71 -8.84
CA VAL A 65 -2.79 -1.63 -8.25
C VAL A 65 -2.71 -2.91 -9.08
N VAL A 66 -1.51 -3.25 -9.54
CA VAL A 66 -1.24 -4.44 -10.34
C VAL A 66 -0.75 -5.58 -9.45
N LYS A 67 0.13 -5.27 -8.49
CA LYS A 67 0.72 -6.25 -7.59
C LYS A 67 1.05 -5.59 -6.25
N THR A 68 0.96 -6.41 -5.20
CA THR A 68 1.55 -6.16 -3.89
C THR A 68 2.31 -7.39 -3.46
#